data_AF-A0A078HRE6-F1
#
_entry.id   AF-A0A078HRE6-F1
#
_cell.length_a   1.000
_cell.length_b   1.000
_cell.length_c   1.000
_cell.angle_alpha   90.00
_cell.angle_beta   90.00
_cell.angle_gamma   90.00
#
_symmetry.space_group_name_H-M   'P 1'
#
loop_
_entity.id
_entity.type
_entity.pdbx_description
1 polymer ?
#
loop_
_entity_poly.entity_id
_entity_poly.type
_entity_poly.pdbx_seq_one_letter_code
_entity_poly.pdbx_strand_id
1 'polypeptide(L)'
;MGSFDLSYASSFKGGSETFLRNVFENILKTYLRKNPTAKTIWELVQSVDNEKICYDHFTFQTFKVEGYGIESLSSFFMDYGYKVEGGLDFPTKKLRVLTFSPPDIYVPDDGHGLGNGPLPRLVIAELFVDELSPESQEIIRKYLKPKGGKQAVLSSTLGSLIWEKPTSTDFQQLAKESDFAAWVLVHGYMMNHLAFSVDRLKHQFSDIKCIKEYLEEKGFELNNDGGILKVSQDGLLLQVSSISEKIAFEFADGVTETIPASYIEFTQRLVLPEFKDLPHNQIKEFHRRDGFDLGNAKNILESARFTSDV
;
A
#
# COMPACT_ATOMS: atom_id res chain seq x y z
N MET A 1 -7.43 -13.71 -46.32
CA MET A 1 -6.71 -14.49 -45.29
C MET A 1 -5.61 -13.59 -44.75
N GLY A 2 -5.92 -12.85 -43.69
CA GLY A 2 -4.98 -11.98 -43.00
C GLY A 2 -4.91 -12.44 -41.55
N SER A 3 -3.69 -12.70 -41.10
CA SER A 3 -3.30 -13.22 -39.79
C SER A 3 -4.23 -12.82 -38.65
N PHE A 4 -4.84 -13.82 -38.00
CA PHE A 4 -5.39 -13.62 -36.66
C PHE A 4 -4.25 -13.18 -35.75
N ASP A 5 -4.45 -12.06 -35.06
CA ASP A 5 -3.63 -11.63 -33.94
C ASP A 5 -3.46 -12.81 -32.98
N LEU A 6 -2.23 -13.32 -32.89
CA LEU A 6 -1.83 -14.24 -31.85
C LEU A 6 -1.99 -13.50 -30.54
N SER A 7 -3.08 -13.79 -29.84
CA SER A 7 -3.33 -13.30 -28.48
C SER A 7 -2.08 -13.53 -27.65
N TYR A 8 -1.54 -12.46 -27.07
CA TYR A 8 -0.61 -12.53 -25.94
C TYR A 8 -1.34 -13.26 -24.81
N ALA A 9 -1.38 -14.59 -24.86
CA ALA A 9 -1.94 -15.39 -23.79
C ALA A 9 -1.01 -15.20 -22.59
N SER A 10 -1.41 -14.39 -21.63
CA SER A 10 -0.62 -14.14 -20.42
C SER A 10 -0.31 -15.48 -19.76
N SER A 11 0.97 -15.77 -19.53
CA SER A 11 1.47 -17.03 -18.94
C SER A 11 1.23 -17.14 -17.43
N PHE A 12 0.21 -16.45 -16.91
CA PHE A 12 -0.14 -16.44 -15.51
C PHE A 12 -0.60 -17.82 -15.05
N LYS A 13 0.03 -18.33 -14.00
CA LYS A 13 -0.33 -19.61 -13.37
C LYS A 13 -1.61 -19.48 -12.55
N GLY A 14 -1.86 -18.30 -11.98
CA GLY A 14 -2.97 -18.05 -11.07
C GLY A 14 -4.35 -17.93 -11.75
N GLY A 15 -4.41 -17.74 -13.06
CA GLY A 15 -5.65 -17.55 -13.82
C GLY A 15 -5.57 -16.39 -14.80
N SER A 16 -6.71 -15.84 -15.22
CA SER A 16 -6.72 -14.73 -16.19
C SER A 16 -6.31 -13.39 -15.57
N GLU A 17 -5.75 -12.50 -16.39
CA GLU A 17 -5.49 -11.10 -16.01
C GLU A 17 -6.76 -10.40 -15.50
N THR A 18 -7.91 -10.66 -16.12
CA THR A 18 -9.20 -10.11 -15.67
C THR A 18 -9.52 -10.48 -14.23
N PHE A 19 -9.23 -11.72 -13.82
CA PHE A 19 -9.44 -12.12 -12.43
C PHE A 19 -8.50 -11.37 -11.46
N LEU A 20 -7.22 -11.22 -11.81
CA LEU A 20 -6.27 -10.42 -11.03
C LEU A 20 -6.75 -8.98 -10.86
N ARG A 21 -7.19 -8.34 -11.94
CA ARG A 21 -7.72 -6.97 -11.92
C ARG A 21 -8.95 -6.88 -11.02
N ASN A 22 -9.86 -7.84 -11.11
CA ASN A 22 -11.02 -7.92 -10.21
C ASN A 22 -10.62 -8.08 -8.74
N VAL A 23 -9.56 -8.82 -8.44
CA VAL A 23 -9.02 -8.92 -7.07
C VAL A 23 -8.54 -7.56 -6.58
N PHE A 24 -7.73 -6.85 -7.37
CA PHE A 24 -7.28 -5.50 -7.02
C PHE A 24 -8.45 -4.52 -6.85
N GLU A 25 -9.46 -4.57 -7.72
CA GLU A 25 -10.64 -3.73 -7.59
C GLU A 25 -11.39 -3.99 -6.28
N ASN A 26 -11.52 -5.25 -5.85
CA ASN A 26 -12.18 -5.57 -4.60
C ASN A 26 -11.35 -5.16 -3.38
N ILE A 27 -10.02 -5.29 -3.43
CA ILE A 27 -9.11 -4.75 -2.41
C ILE A 27 -9.30 -3.22 -2.29
N LEU A 28 -9.28 -2.51 -3.42
CA LEU A 28 -9.48 -1.06 -3.45
C LEU A 28 -10.86 -0.65 -2.93
N LYS A 29 -11.94 -1.31 -3.37
CA LYS A 29 -13.31 -1.05 -2.89
C LYS A 29 -13.41 -1.23 -1.38
N THR A 30 -12.83 -2.29 -0.84
CA THR A 30 -12.79 -2.55 0.60
C THR A 30 -12.01 -1.48 1.36
N TYR A 31 -10.85 -1.07 0.84
CA TYR A 31 -10.05 0.01 1.39
C TYR A 31 -10.84 1.33 1.41
N LEU A 32 -11.43 1.77 0.30
CA LEU A 32 -12.17 3.03 0.25
C LEU A 32 -13.41 3.01 1.16
N ARG A 33 -14.11 1.86 1.26
CA ARG A 33 -15.27 1.70 2.14
C ARG A 33 -14.91 1.89 3.62
N LYS A 34 -13.73 1.44 4.04
CA LYS A 34 -13.29 1.46 5.43
C LYS A 34 -12.54 2.75 5.84
N ASN A 35 -12.16 3.58 4.87
CA ASN A 35 -11.38 4.79 5.10
C ASN A 35 -12.05 6.02 4.44
N PRO A 36 -13.06 6.64 5.10
CA PRO A 36 -13.78 7.80 4.58
C PRO A 36 -12.89 8.96 4.10
N THR A 37 -11.82 9.29 4.83
CA THR A 37 -10.91 10.37 4.45
C THR A 37 -10.13 10.01 3.19
N ALA A 38 -9.55 8.80 3.14
CA ALA A 38 -8.86 8.33 1.95
C ALA A 38 -9.79 8.22 0.73
N LYS A 39 -11.04 7.81 0.95
CA LYS A 39 -12.08 7.80 -0.09
C LYS A 39 -12.37 9.20 -0.62
N THR A 40 -12.51 10.18 0.28
CA THR A 40 -12.75 11.58 -0.11
C THR A 40 -11.59 12.11 -0.96
N ILE A 41 -10.35 11.85 -0.55
CA ILE A 41 -9.16 12.25 -1.33
C ILE A 41 -9.13 11.53 -2.68
N TRP A 42 -9.43 10.23 -2.71
CA TRP A 42 -9.46 9.45 -3.95
C TRP A 42 -10.51 9.96 -4.95
N GLU A 43 -11.73 10.26 -4.49
CA GLU A 43 -12.80 10.84 -5.31
C GLU A 43 -12.43 12.26 -5.79
N LEU A 44 -11.82 13.06 -4.92
CA LEU A 44 -11.36 14.41 -5.24
C LEU A 44 -10.31 14.39 -6.36
N VAL A 45 -9.30 13.53 -6.26
CA VAL A 45 -8.25 13.39 -7.29
C VAL A 45 -8.86 13.01 -8.64
N GLN A 46 -9.80 12.06 -8.65
CA GLN A 46 -10.48 11.65 -9.88
C GLN A 46 -11.37 12.76 -10.47
N SER A 47 -12.01 13.57 -9.63
CA SER A 47 -12.93 14.62 -10.07
C SER A 47 -12.24 15.82 -10.72
N VAL A 48 -11.00 16.11 -10.33
CA VAL A 48 -10.20 17.19 -10.90
C VAL A 48 -9.83 16.81 -12.33
N ASP A 49 -10.20 17.67 -13.28
CA ASP A 49 -9.88 17.54 -14.71
C ASP A 49 -10.17 16.17 -15.34
N ASN A 50 -11.06 15.39 -14.71
CA ASN A 50 -11.35 13.99 -15.05
C ASN A 50 -10.06 13.15 -15.17
N GLU A 51 -9.20 13.26 -14.14
CA GLU A 51 -7.87 12.66 -14.12
C GLU A 51 -7.88 11.15 -14.36
N LYS A 52 -6.91 10.72 -15.16
CA LYS A 52 -6.68 9.31 -15.48
C LYS A 52 -5.78 8.68 -14.44
N ILE A 53 -6.37 8.34 -13.31
CA ILE A 53 -5.63 7.81 -12.15
C ILE A 53 -4.84 6.56 -12.49
N CYS A 54 -3.59 6.50 -12.02
CA CYS A 54 -2.77 5.30 -12.02
C CYS A 54 -2.23 5.10 -10.61
N TYR A 55 -2.00 3.85 -10.23
CA TYR A 55 -1.49 3.49 -8.91
C TYR A 55 -0.01 3.16 -9.02
N ASP A 56 0.83 3.83 -8.21
CA ASP A 56 2.24 3.49 -8.11
C ASP A 56 2.41 2.16 -7.40
N HIS A 57 1.80 2.03 -6.23
CA HIS A 57 1.87 0.83 -5.41
C HIS A 57 0.70 0.68 -4.43
N PHE A 58 0.48 -0.56 -3.99
CA PHE A 58 -0.39 -0.91 -2.86
C PHE A 58 0.44 -1.53 -1.73
N THR A 59 0.17 -1.11 -0.49
CA THR A 59 0.96 -1.54 0.67
C THR A 59 0.14 -2.35 1.66
N PHE A 60 0.75 -3.41 2.20
CA PHE A 60 0.15 -4.32 3.18
C PHE A 60 1.10 -4.53 4.36
N GLN A 61 0.53 -4.83 5.52
CA GLN A 61 1.26 -5.11 6.76
C GLN A 61 0.87 -6.49 7.30
N THR A 62 1.84 -7.24 7.80
CA THR A 62 1.67 -8.64 8.20
C THR A 62 2.50 -8.98 9.44
N PHE A 63 2.24 -10.13 10.05
CA PHE A 63 3.07 -10.66 11.14
C PHE A 63 4.03 -11.72 10.59
N LYS A 64 5.33 -11.61 10.88
CA LYS A 64 6.31 -12.65 10.58
C LYS A 64 6.14 -13.83 11.54
N VAL A 65 5.11 -14.62 11.27
CA VAL A 65 4.83 -15.92 11.87
C VAL A 65 4.57 -16.89 10.72
N GLU A 66 4.90 -18.18 10.93
CA GLU A 66 4.70 -19.21 9.94
C GLU A 66 3.26 -19.16 9.35
N GLY A 67 3.18 -18.96 8.04
CA GLY A 67 1.92 -18.87 7.31
C GLY A 67 1.16 -17.54 7.41
N TYR A 68 1.69 -16.51 8.09
CA TYR A 68 1.03 -15.19 8.23
C TYR A 68 1.82 -13.99 7.68
N GLY A 69 3.12 -14.15 7.41
CA GLY A 69 4.00 -13.08 6.93
C GLY A 69 3.78 -12.72 5.47
N ILE A 70 4.81 -12.12 4.85
CA ILE A 70 4.76 -11.66 3.46
C ILE A 70 4.24 -12.72 2.48
N GLU A 71 4.71 -13.96 2.64
CA GLU A 71 4.37 -15.09 1.77
C GLU A 71 2.87 -15.38 1.70
N SER A 72 2.13 -15.12 2.79
CA SER A 72 0.68 -15.35 2.87
C SER A 72 -0.11 -14.53 1.85
N LEU A 73 0.37 -13.33 1.51
CA LEU A 73 -0.18 -12.47 0.46
C LEU A 73 0.57 -12.63 -0.86
N SER A 74 1.91 -12.61 -0.83
CA SER A 74 2.71 -12.50 -2.05
C SER A 74 2.60 -13.72 -2.96
N SER A 75 2.39 -14.91 -2.40
CA SER A 75 2.27 -16.16 -3.17
C SER A 75 1.19 -16.07 -4.25
N PHE A 76 0.02 -15.52 -3.92
CA PHE A 76 -1.05 -15.28 -4.89
C PHE A 76 -0.60 -14.39 -6.05
N PHE A 77 0.03 -13.25 -5.75
CA PHE A 77 0.44 -12.30 -6.80
C PHE A 77 1.61 -12.84 -7.64
N MET A 78 2.50 -13.63 -7.04
CA MET A 78 3.59 -14.30 -7.74
C MET A 78 3.08 -15.33 -8.75
N ASP A 79 1.93 -15.97 -8.51
CA ASP A 79 1.28 -16.83 -9.51
C ASP A 79 0.76 -16.04 -10.73
N TYR A 80 0.62 -14.72 -10.62
CA TYR A 80 0.38 -13.80 -11.74
C TYR A 80 1.66 -13.11 -12.24
N GLY A 81 2.84 -13.61 -11.88
CA GLY A 81 4.11 -13.13 -12.42
C GLY A 81 4.69 -11.88 -11.75
N TYR A 82 4.13 -11.44 -10.62
CA TYR A 82 4.84 -10.49 -9.75
C TYR A 82 6.17 -11.07 -9.27
N LYS A 83 7.20 -10.22 -9.16
CA LYS A 83 8.55 -10.64 -8.77
C LYS A 83 9.06 -9.80 -7.62
N VAL A 84 9.76 -10.41 -6.68
CA VAL A 84 10.49 -9.67 -5.64
C VAL A 84 11.55 -8.81 -6.34
N GLU A 85 11.49 -7.50 -6.11
CA GLU A 85 12.39 -6.51 -6.70
C GLU A 85 13.47 -6.07 -5.70
N GLY A 86 13.09 -5.91 -4.43
CA GLY A 86 13.99 -5.45 -3.38
C GLY A 86 13.39 -5.56 -1.99
N GLY A 87 14.16 -5.13 -1.00
CA GLY A 87 13.72 -5.14 0.40
C GLY A 87 14.48 -4.15 1.28
N LEU A 88 13.81 -3.73 2.35
CA LEU A 88 14.34 -2.84 3.37
C LEU A 88 14.06 -3.45 4.74
N ASP A 89 15.09 -3.52 5.58
CA ASP A 89 14.95 -3.90 6.98
C ASP A 89 14.98 -2.65 7.87
N PHE A 90 14.10 -2.62 8.88
CA PHE A 90 14.01 -1.55 9.88
C PHE A 90 14.27 -2.13 11.27
N PRO A 91 15.54 -2.33 11.67
CA PRO A 91 15.88 -3.03 12.91
C PRO A 91 15.24 -2.42 14.16
N THR A 92 15.19 -1.08 14.25
CA THR A 92 14.58 -0.38 15.38
C THR A 92 13.09 -0.66 15.51
N LYS A 93 12.37 -0.79 14.38
CA LYS A 93 10.93 -1.12 14.36
C LYS A 93 10.67 -2.63 14.30
N LYS A 94 11.73 -3.46 14.22
CA LYS A 94 11.64 -4.92 14.07
C LYS A 94 10.84 -5.33 12.81
N LEU A 95 10.97 -4.57 11.71
CA LEU A 95 10.23 -4.80 10.46
C LEU A 95 11.14 -5.20 9.30
N ARG A 96 10.58 -5.99 8.38
CA ARG A 96 11.07 -6.15 7.02
C ARG A 96 10.00 -5.71 6.04
N VAL A 97 10.42 -5.06 4.96
CA VAL A 97 9.55 -4.68 3.84
C VAL A 97 10.12 -5.29 2.57
N LEU A 98 9.28 -5.98 1.79
CA LEU A 98 9.62 -6.42 0.43
C LEU A 98 8.77 -5.67 -0.60
N THR A 99 9.41 -5.33 -1.71
CA THR A 99 8.76 -4.73 -2.88
C THR A 99 8.64 -5.77 -3.99
N PHE A 100 7.50 -5.76 -4.68
CA PHE A 100 7.21 -6.64 -5.81
C PHE A 100 6.86 -5.83 -7.05
N SER A 101 7.59 -6.05 -8.13
CA SER A 101 7.29 -5.47 -9.44
C SER A 101 6.17 -6.24 -10.14
N PRO A 102 5.26 -5.54 -10.85
CA PRO A 102 4.18 -6.17 -11.59
C PRO A 102 4.71 -6.93 -12.83
N PRO A 103 3.94 -7.90 -13.37
CA PRO A 103 4.26 -8.53 -14.65
C PRO A 103 4.16 -7.54 -15.81
N ASP A 104 4.87 -7.82 -16.90
CA ASP A 104 4.70 -7.10 -18.17
C ASP A 104 3.33 -7.44 -18.78
N ILE A 105 2.50 -6.43 -18.94
CA ILE A 105 1.17 -6.51 -19.56
C ILE A 105 1.01 -5.44 -20.64
N TYR A 106 0.12 -5.68 -21.59
CA TYR A 106 -0.26 -4.64 -22.55
C TYR A 106 -1.13 -3.60 -21.85
N VAL A 107 -0.71 -2.34 -21.94
CA VAL A 107 -1.46 -1.17 -21.45
C VAL A 107 -1.73 -0.26 -22.65
N PRO A 108 -3.00 -0.01 -23.00
CA PRO A 108 -3.35 0.97 -24.04
C PRO A 108 -2.80 2.36 -23.70
N ASP A 109 -2.57 3.20 -24.71
CA ASP A 109 -2.04 4.57 -24.51
C ASP A 109 -2.91 5.43 -23.58
N ASP A 110 -4.21 5.14 -23.52
CA ASP A 110 -5.19 5.81 -22.67
C ASP A 110 -5.61 4.99 -21.45
N GLY A 111 -4.94 3.85 -21.20
CA GLY A 111 -5.22 2.92 -20.12
C GLY A 111 -4.97 3.53 -18.74
N HIS A 112 -5.94 3.38 -17.84
CA HIS A 112 -5.91 3.98 -16.50
C HIS A 112 -6.73 3.15 -15.49
N GLY A 113 -6.60 3.45 -14.21
CA GLY A 113 -7.21 2.67 -13.14
C GLY A 113 -6.78 1.19 -13.17
N LEU A 114 -7.56 0.34 -12.49
CA LEU A 114 -7.25 -1.09 -12.37
C LEU A 114 -7.79 -1.93 -13.53
N GLY A 115 -8.78 -1.43 -14.28
CA GLY A 115 -9.44 -2.19 -15.34
C GLY A 115 -8.62 -2.29 -16.62
N ASN A 116 -7.91 -1.23 -17.01
CA ASN A 116 -7.11 -1.18 -18.23
C ASN A 116 -5.79 -0.40 -18.10
N GLY A 117 -5.45 0.08 -16.90
CA GLY A 117 -4.18 0.75 -16.62
C GLY A 117 -3.03 -0.19 -16.27
N PRO A 118 -1.84 0.38 -15.99
CA PRO A 118 -0.71 -0.36 -15.44
C PRO A 118 -1.09 -0.97 -14.08
N LEU A 119 -0.58 -2.17 -13.81
CA LEU A 119 -0.75 -2.81 -12.50
C LEU A 119 0.15 -2.13 -11.46
N PRO A 120 -0.30 -1.94 -10.21
CA PRO A 120 0.51 -1.35 -9.17
C PRO A 120 1.65 -2.28 -8.76
N ARG A 121 2.77 -1.71 -8.29
CA ARG A 121 3.74 -2.45 -7.47
C ARG A 121 3.08 -2.89 -6.16
N LEU A 122 3.63 -3.90 -5.49
CA LEU A 122 3.18 -4.29 -4.16
C LEU A 122 4.29 -4.08 -3.14
N VAL A 123 3.94 -3.52 -2.00
CA VAL A 123 4.82 -3.36 -0.85
C VAL A 123 4.23 -4.16 0.28
N ILE A 124 4.95 -5.13 0.81
CA ILE A 124 4.45 -6.00 1.89
C ILE A 124 5.46 -5.97 3.02
N ALA A 125 5.00 -5.47 4.17
CA ALA A 125 5.77 -5.40 5.40
C ALA A 125 5.42 -6.58 6.32
N GLU A 126 6.41 -7.09 7.05
CA GLU A 126 6.22 -8.05 8.14
C GLU A 126 6.96 -7.63 9.40
N LEU A 127 6.30 -7.76 10.56
CA LEU A 127 6.88 -7.56 11.88
C LEU A 127 7.49 -8.85 12.40
N PHE A 128 8.77 -8.82 12.80
CA PHE A 128 9.46 -9.93 13.45
C PHE A 128 8.87 -10.15 14.86
N VAL A 129 7.83 -10.99 14.95
CA VAL A 129 7.11 -11.26 16.20
C VAL A 129 8.05 -11.81 17.27
N ASP A 130 8.99 -12.67 16.88
CA ASP A 130 9.95 -13.29 17.82
C ASP A 130 10.95 -12.28 18.43
N GLU A 131 11.04 -11.05 17.89
CA GLU A 131 11.84 -9.96 18.46
C GLU A 131 11.04 -9.09 19.45
N LEU A 132 9.73 -9.30 19.60
CA LEU A 132 8.88 -8.59 20.57
C LEU A 132 9.05 -9.15 22.00
N SER A 133 8.50 -8.44 22.98
CA SER A 133 8.40 -8.97 24.34
C SER A 133 7.61 -10.29 24.40
N PRO A 134 7.90 -11.20 25.35
CA PRO A 134 7.14 -12.45 25.50
C PRO A 134 5.63 -12.22 25.63
N GLU A 135 5.22 -11.16 26.31
CA GLU A 135 3.81 -10.77 26.46
C GLU A 135 3.15 -10.46 25.11
N SER A 136 3.78 -9.61 24.29
CA SER A 136 3.29 -9.29 22.94
C SER A 136 3.28 -10.52 22.02
N GLN A 137 4.28 -11.39 22.14
CA GLN A 137 4.32 -12.65 21.40
C GLN A 137 3.15 -13.55 21.75
N GLU A 138 2.85 -13.71 23.05
CA GLU A 138 1.71 -14.49 23.52
C GLU A 138 0.38 -13.91 23.04
N ILE A 139 0.22 -12.58 23.11
CA ILE A 139 -0.97 -11.89 22.60
C ILE A 139 -1.16 -12.15 21.11
N ILE A 140 -0.12 -11.97 20.28
CA ILE A 140 -0.26 -12.21 18.84
C ILE A 140 -0.60 -13.68 18.58
N ARG A 141 0.14 -14.61 19.19
CA ARG A 141 -0.04 -16.07 18.99
C ARG A 141 -1.42 -16.57 19.45
N LYS A 142 -2.07 -15.91 20.43
CA LYS A 142 -3.45 -16.19 20.85
C LYS A 142 -4.46 -16.10 19.70
N TYR A 143 -4.27 -15.18 18.75
CA TYR A 143 -5.19 -14.95 17.63
C TYR A 143 -4.92 -15.86 16.44
N LEU A 144 -3.67 -16.28 16.24
CA LEU A 144 -3.28 -17.01 15.04
C LEU A 144 -3.72 -18.49 15.08
N LYS A 145 -4.16 -18.98 13.92
CA LYS A 145 -4.47 -20.40 13.67
C LYS A 145 -3.47 -21.01 12.66
N PRO A 146 -3.05 -22.27 12.79
CA PRO A 146 -1.97 -22.88 11.97
C PRO A 146 -2.09 -22.79 10.44
N LYS A 147 -3.25 -22.43 9.88
CA LYS A 147 -3.47 -22.28 8.42
C LYS A 147 -4.25 -21.02 8.03
N GLY A 148 -4.46 -20.09 8.97
CA GLY A 148 -5.34 -18.95 8.72
C GLY A 148 -4.85 -18.04 7.60
N GLY A 149 -3.54 -17.76 7.51
CA GLY A 149 -3.01 -16.85 6.48
C GLY A 149 -3.14 -17.35 5.03
N LYS A 150 -3.55 -18.61 4.78
CA LYS A 150 -4.01 -19.03 3.44
C LYS A 150 -5.20 -18.22 2.92
N GLN A 151 -5.92 -17.55 3.82
CA GLN A 151 -7.06 -16.71 3.51
C GLN A 151 -6.68 -15.23 3.30
N ALA A 152 -5.40 -14.87 3.25
CA ALA A 152 -4.97 -13.47 3.28
C ALA A 152 -5.55 -12.60 2.17
N VAL A 153 -5.54 -13.07 0.91
CA VAL A 153 -6.12 -12.33 -0.23
C VAL A 153 -7.64 -12.24 -0.12
N LEU A 154 -8.31 -13.31 0.33
CA LEU A 154 -9.75 -13.30 0.55
C LEU A 154 -10.14 -12.33 1.70
N SER A 155 -9.35 -12.31 2.76
CA SER A 155 -9.46 -11.36 3.88
C SER A 155 -9.31 -9.92 3.42
N SER A 156 -8.32 -9.64 2.57
CA SER A 156 -8.07 -8.32 2.00
C SER A 156 -9.22 -7.84 1.11
N THR A 157 -9.76 -8.74 0.26
CA THR A 157 -10.90 -8.40 -0.62
C THR A 157 -12.21 -8.21 0.14
N LEU A 158 -12.49 -9.01 1.17
CA LEU A 158 -13.72 -8.90 1.96
C LEU A 158 -13.65 -7.78 3.02
N GLY A 159 -12.45 -7.46 3.49
CA GLY A 159 -12.21 -6.55 4.61
C GLY A 159 -12.50 -7.20 5.96
N SER A 160 -12.20 -8.49 6.10
CA SER A 160 -12.48 -9.26 7.32
C SER A 160 -11.20 -9.76 7.96
N LEU A 161 -11.14 -9.77 9.30
CA LEU A 161 -10.09 -10.47 10.02
C LEU A 161 -10.22 -11.98 9.79
N ILE A 162 -9.07 -12.67 9.74
CA ILE A 162 -9.01 -14.14 9.68
C ILE A 162 -8.86 -14.78 11.07
N TRP A 163 -8.79 -13.93 12.10
CA TRP A 163 -8.81 -14.27 13.50
C TRP A 163 -10.01 -13.60 14.18
N GLU A 164 -10.30 -14.05 15.40
CA GLU A 164 -11.35 -13.46 16.23
C GLU A 164 -11.07 -11.98 16.50
N LYS A 165 -12.14 -11.18 16.59
CA LYS A 165 -12.03 -9.76 16.91
C LYS A 165 -11.21 -9.59 18.22
N PRO A 166 -10.21 -8.69 18.26
CA PRO A 166 -9.37 -8.52 19.43
C PRO A 166 -10.10 -7.85 20.59
N THR A 167 -9.57 -7.99 21.80
CA THR A 167 -9.98 -7.22 22.98
C THR A 167 -9.26 -5.87 23.03
N SER A 168 -9.86 -4.87 23.67
CA SER A 168 -9.23 -3.55 23.86
C SER A 168 -7.92 -3.66 24.66
N THR A 169 -7.89 -4.55 25.65
CA THR A 169 -6.71 -4.79 26.50
C THR A 169 -5.53 -5.33 25.69
N ASP A 170 -5.77 -6.34 24.83
CA ASP A 170 -4.71 -6.89 23.97
C ASP A 170 -4.19 -5.85 22.97
N PHE A 171 -5.09 -5.06 22.39
CA PHE A 171 -4.74 -3.99 21.47
C PHE A 171 -3.86 -2.92 22.13
N GLN A 172 -4.28 -2.42 23.29
CA GLN A 172 -3.52 -1.42 24.06
C GLN A 172 -2.16 -1.94 24.51
N GLN A 173 -2.07 -3.22 24.87
CA GLN A 173 -0.80 -3.82 25.25
C GLN A 173 0.17 -3.90 24.07
N LEU A 174 -0.30 -4.31 22.88
CA LEU A 174 0.54 -4.27 21.67
C LEU A 174 0.91 -2.84 21.29
N ALA A 175 -0.01 -1.88 21.39
CA ALA A 175 0.22 -0.49 21.00
C ALA A 175 1.31 0.20 21.83
N LYS A 176 1.51 -0.22 23.10
CA LYS A 176 2.63 0.27 23.93
C LYS A 176 4.01 -0.14 23.39
N GLU A 177 4.10 -1.27 22.70
CA GLU A 177 5.38 -1.78 22.18
C GLU A 177 5.54 -1.49 20.68
N SER A 178 4.46 -1.61 19.90
CA SER A 178 4.49 -1.50 18.45
C SER A 178 3.13 -1.09 17.89
N ASP A 179 3.05 0.16 17.43
CA ASP A 179 1.91 0.66 16.66
C ASP A 179 1.62 -0.21 15.42
N PHE A 180 2.69 -0.74 14.79
CA PHE A 180 2.55 -1.68 13.67
C PHE A 180 1.85 -2.97 14.11
N ALA A 181 2.22 -3.55 15.25
CA ALA A 181 1.57 -4.76 15.75
C ALA A 181 0.10 -4.51 16.07
N ALA A 182 -0.20 -3.40 16.73
CA ALA A 182 -1.56 -3.00 17.06
C ALA A 182 -2.41 -2.77 15.80
N TRP A 183 -1.85 -2.10 14.78
CA TRP A 183 -2.52 -1.88 13.50
C TRP A 183 -2.84 -3.19 12.79
N VAL A 184 -1.85 -4.09 12.66
CA VAL A 184 -2.07 -5.41 12.04
C VAL A 184 -3.12 -6.20 12.81
N LEU A 185 -3.14 -6.16 14.15
CA LEU A 185 -4.11 -6.92 14.95
C LEU A 185 -5.57 -6.57 14.63
N VAL A 186 -5.89 -5.29 14.42
CA VAL A 186 -7.27 -4.81 14.18
C VAL A 186 -7.65 -4.74 12.70
N HIS A 187 -6.69 -4.63 11.79
CA HIS A 187 -6.93 -4.50 10.35
C HIS A 187 -6.61 -5.77 9.53
N GLY A 188 -5.77 -6.67 10.03
CA GLY A 188 -5.35 -7.88 9.34
C GLY A 188 -4.67 -7.56 8.00
N TYR A 189 -5.12 -8.21 6.93
CA TYR A 189 -4.59 -8.03 5.56
C TYR A 189 -5.26 -6.90 4.76
N MET A 190 -5.96 -5.99 5.44
CA MET A 190 -6.46 -4.79 4.78
C MET A 190 -5.30 -4.00 4.16
N MET A 191 -5.53 -3.39 3.00
CA MET A 191 -4.55 -2.50 2.38
C MET A 191 -4.26 -1.32 3.32
N ASN A 192 -3.00 -1.14 3.68
CA ASN A 192 -2.56 -0.07 4.58
C ASN A 192 -2.58 1.29 3.89
N HIS A 193 -2.19 1.35 2.62
CA HIS A 193 -2.38 2.52 1.78
C HIS A 193 -2.29 2.14 0.30
N LEU A 194 -2.86 3.00 -0.52
CA LEU A 194 -2.52 3.09 -1.93
C LEU A 194 -1.68 4.33 -2.16
N ALA A 195 -0.84 4.30 -3.20
CA ALA A 195 -0.15 5.46 -3.72
C ALA A 195 -0.59 5.79 -5.15
N PHE A 196 -0.92 7.04 -5.42
CA PHE A 196 -1.11 7.52 -6.79
C PHE A 196 0.25 7.73 -7.47
N SER A 197 0.34 7.34 -8.75
CA SER A 197 1.48 7.71 -9.61
C SER A 197 1.26 9.10 -10.19
N VAL A 198 1.88 10.09 -9.55
CA VAL A 198 1.76 11.52 -9.88
C VAL A 198 2.30 11.80 -11.28
N ASP A 199 3.37 11.11 -11.69
CA ASP A 199 4.00 11.29 -12.99
C ASP A 199 3.11 10.87 -14.18
N ARG A 200 1.99 10.19 -13.91
CA ARG A 200 0.97 9.80 -14.88
C ARG A 200 -0.25 10.71 -14.89
N LEU A 201 -0.47 11.46 -13.80
CA LEU A 201 -1.50 12.50 -13.75
C LEU A 201 -1.16 13.63 -14.72
N LYS A 202 -2.18 14.37 -15.15
CA LYS A 202 -2.09 15.49 -16.07
C LYS A 202 -2.43 16.79 -15.34
N HIS A 203 -2.54 17.86 -16.13
CA HIS A 203 -3.06 19.15 -15.69
C HIS A 203 -2.42 19.66 -14.38
N GLN A 204 -3.24 20.06 -13.40
CA GLN A 204 -2.76 20.62 -12.14
C GLN A 204 -2.06 19.60 -11.23
N PHE A 205 -2.21 18.29 -11.45
CA PHE A 205 -1.63 17.24 -10.62
C PHE A 205 -0.42 16.54 -11.23
N SER A 206 0.16 17.09 -12.30
CA SER A 206 1.41 16.55 -12.86
C SER A 206 2.67 16.82 -12.01
N ASP A 207 2.54 17.61 -10.94
CA ASP A 207 3.60 17.90 -9.96
C ASP A 207 3.08 17.61 -8.55
N ILE A 208 3.84 16.83 -7.78
CA ILE A 208 3.49 16.46 -6.41
C ILE A 208 3.39 17.66 -5.47
N LYS A 209 4.07 18.77 -5.78
CA LYS A 209 3.97 20.01 -5.01
C LYS A 209 2.58 20.64 -5.14
N CYS A 210 2.01 20.63 -6.35
CA CYS A 210 0.64 21.10 -6.58
C CYS A 210 -0.37 20.22 -5.83
N ILE A 211 -0.14 18.90 -5.78
CA ILE A 211 -0.97 17.99 -4.98
C ILE A 211 -0.87 18.32 -3.49
N LYS A 212 0.34 18.51 -2.96
CA LYS A 212 0.56 18.91 -1.57
C LYS A 212 -0.24 20.18 -1.23
N GLU A 213 -0.04 21.25 -2.00
CA GLU A 213 -0.70 22.54 -1.81
C GLU A 213 -2.22 22.39 -1.88
N TYR A 214 -2.72 21.66 -2.88
CA TYR A 214 -4.15 21.42 -3.05
C TYR A 214 -4.78 20.65 -1.88
N LEU A 215 -4.09 19.64 -1.34
CA LEU A 215 -4.60 18.89 -0.17
C LEU A 215 -4.61 19.75 1.09
N GLU A 216 -3.58 20.57 1.30
CA GLU A 216 -3.52 21.54 2.41
C GLU A 216 -4.65 22.57 2.31
N GLU A 217 -4.91 23.12 1.12
CA GLU A 217 -6.02 24.06 0.87
C GLU A 217 -7.40 23.45 1.14
N LYS A 218 -7.55 22.13 0.93
CA LYS A 218 -8.78 21.38 1.25
C LYS A 218 -8.86 20.97 2.72
N GLY A 219 -7.85 21.28 3.53
CA GLY A 219 -7.82 21.00 4.96
C GLY A 219 -7.48 19.56 5.33
N PHE A 220 -6.88 18.79 4.42
CA PHE A 220 -6.37 17.46 4.77
C PHE A 220 -5.05 17.57 5.53
N GLU A 221 -4.92 16.79 6.60
CA GLU A 221 -3.67 16.70 7.35
C GLU A 221 -2.67 15.79 6.62
N LEU A 222 -1.48 16.32 6.36
CA LEU A 222 -0.39 15.60 5.71
C LEU A 222 0.67 15.18 6.73
N ASN A 223 1.26 14.02 6.52
CA ASN A 223 2.36 13.53 7.35
C ASN A 223 3.55 14.50 7.23
N ASN A 224 4.02 15.05 8.35
CA ASN A 224 5.17 15.97 8.41
C ASN A 224 6.44 15.34 9.02
N ASP A 225 6.44 14.04 9.34
CA ASP A 225 7.63 13.32 9.76
C ASP A 225 8.67 13.35 8.63
N GLY A 226 9.86 13.86 8.93
CA GLY A 226 10.89 14.12 7.90
C GLY A 226 10.51 15.18 6.86
N GLY A 227 9.51 16.04 7.15
CA GLY A 227 8.94 17.04 6.25
C GLY A 227 7.76 16.51 5.44
N ILE A 228 6.84 17.38 5.01
CA ILE A 228 5.64 16.96 4.25
C ILE A 228 6.02 16.26 2.93
N LEU A 229 6.93 16.86 2.18
CA LEU A 229 7.47 16.30 0.95
C LEU A 229 8.75 15.52 1.26
N LYS A 230 8.67 14.19 1.22
CA LYS A 230 9.82 13.31 1.36
C LYS A 230 10.52 13.20 0.02
N VAL A 231 11.84 13.36 -0.01
CA VAL A 231 12.66 13.31 -1.22
C VAL A 231 13.78 12.31 -0.96
N SER A 232 13.91 11.32 -1.84
CA SER A 232 14.96 10.30 -1.76
C SER A 232 16.35 10.92 -1.83
N GLN A 233 17.36 10.16 -1.38
CA GLN A 233 18.74 10.64 -1.38
C GLN A 233 19.24 11.06 -2.77
N ASP A 234 18.80 10.38 -3.83
CA ASP A 234 19.12 10.69 -5.23
C ASP A 234 18.27 11.83 -5.82
N GLY A 235 17.25 12.30 -5.09
CA GLY A 235 16.35 13.36 -5.54
C GLY A 235 15.31 12.93 -6.58
N LEU A 236 15.22 11.63 -6.90
CA LEU A 236 14.41 11.12 -8.02
C LEU A 236 13.10 10.46 -7.61
N LEU A 237 12.87 10.27 -6.31
CA LEU A 237 11.62 9.75 -5.75
C LEU A 237 11.07 10.75 -4.73
N LEU A 238 9.89 11.29 -5.03
CA LEU A 238 9.20 12.25 -4.17
C LEU A 238 7.89 11.64 -3.68
N GLN A 239 7.62 11.78 -2.40
CA GLN A 239 6.46 11.17 -1.76
C GLN A 239 5.77 12.14 -0.79
N VAL A 240 4.44 12.13 -0.80
CA VAL A 240 3.57 12.84 0.14
C VAL A 240 2.47 11.88 0.58
N SER A 241 2.17 11.84 1.87
CA SER A 241 1.10 11.00 2.40
C SER A 241 0.20 11.80 3.35
N SER A 242 -1.08 11.43 3.39
CA SER A 242 -1.98 11.92 4.44
C SER A 242 -1.59 11.31 5.78
N ILE A 243 -2.00 11.96 6.87
CA ILE A 243 -2.13 11.28 8.16
C ILE A 243 -3.35 10.37 8.12
N SER A 244 -3.25 9.21 8.75
CA SER A 244 -4.37 8.30 8.90
C SER A 244 -5.44 8.91 9.80
N GLU A 245 -6.69 8.86 9.33
CA GLU A 245 -7.82 9.23 10.18
C GLU A 245 -7.99 8.23 11.33
N LYS A 246 -8.59 8.70 12.43
CA LYS A 246 -8.97 7.85 13.55
C LYS A 246 -10.44 7.45 13.44
N ILE A 247 -10.71 6.16 13.45
CA ILE A 247 -12.07 5.60 13.34
C ILE A 247 -12.48 4.90 14.63
N ALA A 248 -13.76 4.94 14.97
CA ALA A 248 -14.30 4.18 16.08
C ALA A 248 -14.25 2.67 15.77
N PHE A 249 -13.76 1.89 16.72
CA PHE A 249 -13.70 0.43 16.67
C PHE A 249 -14.20 -0.16 17.97
N GLU A 250 -15.25 -0.99 17.87
CA GLU A 250 -15.78 -1.76 18.99
C GLU A 250 -15.05 -3.10 19.07
N PHE A 251 -14.32 -3.32 20.15
CA PHE A 251 -13.56 -4.53 20.48
C PHE A 251 -14.47 -5.67 20.97
N ALA A 252 -13.92 -6.89 21.07
CA ALA A 252 -14.67 -8.09 21.46
C ALA A 252 -15.16 -8.07 22.92
N ASP A 253 -14.56 -7.26 23.78
CA ASP A 253 -14.96 -7.01 25.17
C ASP A 253 -16.02 -5.90 25.30
N GLY A 254 -16.55 -5.40 24.18
CA GLY A 254 -17.61 -4.37 24.13
C GLY A 254 -17.10 -2.95 24.35
N VAL A 255 -15.79 -2.75 24.53
CA VAL A 255 -15.17 -1.43 24.63
C VAL A 255 -15.07 -0.83 23.23
N THR A 256 -15.42 0.45 23.07
CA THR A 256 -15.20 1.20 21.83
C THR A 256 -14.09 2.20 22.04
N GLU A 257 -13.04 2.14 21.22
CA GLU A 257 -11.97 3.13 21.18
C GLU A 257 -11.75 3.63 19.75
N THR A 258 -10.96 4.70 19.61
CA THR A 258 -10.53 5.19 18.30
C THR A 258 -9.23 4.54 17.89
N ILE A 259 -9.15 3.92 16.72
CA ILE A 259 -7.92 3.30 16.17
C ILE A 259 -7.48 4.05 14.91
N PRO A 260 -6.19 4.02 14.54
CA PRO A 260 -5.75 4.58 13.26
C PRO A 260 -6.28 3.69 12.15
N ALA A 261 -6.81 4.29 11.09
CA ALA A 261 -7.27 3.59 9.90
C ALA A 261 -6.11 3.38 8.92
N SER A 262 -6.41 3.35 7.62
CA SER A 262 -5.39 3.49 6.57
C SER A 262 -5.16 4.97 6.21
N TYR A 263 -4.21 5.24 5.32
CA TYR A 263 -3.95 6.56 4.74
C TYR A 263 -3.75 6.46 3.24
N ILE A 264 -3.58 7.59 2.55
CA ILE A 264 -3.33 7.66 1.11
C ILE A 264 -1.98 8.33 0.83
N GLU A 265 -1.31 7.89 -0.23
CA GLU A 265 -0.01 8.40 -0.64
C GLU A 265 -0.04 8.90 -2.10
N PHE A 266 0.92 9.76 -2.42
CA PHE A 266 1.23 10.26 -3.75
C PHE A 266 2.72 10.08 -3.98
N THR A 267 3.08 9.46 -5.10
CA THR A 267 4.45 9.16 -5.47
C THR A 267 4.76 9.74 -6.84
N GLN A 268 5.83 10.52 -6.93
CA GLN A 268 6.36 11.02 -8.19
C GLN A 268 7.75 10.44 -8.44
N ARG A 269 7.88 9.67 -9.53
CA ARG A 269 9.14 9.10 -10.01
C ARG A 269 9.70 9.96 -11.13
N LEU A 270 10.85 10.59 -10.87
CA LEU A 270 11.53 11.40 -11.88
C LEU A 270 12.30 10.54 -12.88
N VAL A 271 12.54 11.13 -14.04
CA VAL A 271 13.28 10.53 -15.15
C VAL A 271 14.74 10.37 -14.74
N LEU A 272 15.32 9.20 -15.01
CA LEU A 272 16.73 8.96 -14.72
C LEU A 272 17.62 9.89 -15.55
N PRO A 273 18.77 10.35 -15.02
CA PRO A 273 19.62 11.34 -15.70
C PRO A 273 20.05 10.96 -17.12
N GLU A 274 20.24 9.66 -17.39
CA GLU A 274 20.59 9.12 -18.72
C GLU A 274 19.47 9.28 -19.77
N PHE A 275 18.23 9.53 -19.34
CA PHE A 275 17.06 9.69 -20.20
C PHE A 275 16.50 11.11 -20.21
N LYS A 276 17.20 12.08 -19.61
CA LYS A 276 16.73 13.47 -19.47
C LYS A 276 16.39 14.17 -20.80
N ASP A 277 17.08 13.77 -21.87
CA ASP A 277 16.93 14.37 -23.21
C ASP A 277 15.88 13.65 -24.07
N LEU A 278 15.23 12.59 -23.53
CA LEU A 278 14.14 11.93 -24.23
C LEU A 278 12.92 12.85 -24.32
N PRO A 279 12.28 12.97 -25.49
CA PRO A 279 11.01 13.67 -25.63
C PRO A 279 9.97 13.10 -24.65
N HIS A 280 9.15 13.97 -24.03
CA HIS A 280 8.17 13.54 -23.02
C HIS A 280 7.27 12.39 -23.51
N ASN A 281 6.85 12.41 -24.77
CA ASN A 281 6.01 11.36 -25.36
C ASN A 281 6.72 10.01 -25.57
N GLN A 282 8.03 9.93 -25.36
CA GLN A 282 8.82 8.70 -25.43
C GLN A 282 9.24 8.19 -24.04
N ILE A 283 8.95 8.95 -22.98
CA ILE A 283 9.26 8.55 -21.60
C ILE A 283 8.30 7.43 -21.19
N LYS A 284 8.87 6.33 -20.70
CA LYS A 284 8.18 5.13 -20.22
C LYS A 284 8.56 4.90 -18.77
N GLU A 285 7.85 4.01 -18.09
CA GLU A 285 8.06 3.70 -16.67
C GLU A 285 9.52 3.32 -16.37
N PHE A 286 10.13 2.47 -17.20
CA PHE A 286 11.53 2.04 -17.02
C PHE A 286 12.57 3.14 -17.27
N HIS A 287 12.17 4.31 -17.78
CA HIS A 287 13.04 5.50 -17.85
C HIS A 287 13.01 6.32 -16.56
N ARG A 288 12.17 5.95 -15.59
CA ARG A 288 12.02 6.65 -14.31
C ARG A 288 12.69 5.86 -13.18
N ARG A 289 12.96 6.54 -12.06
CA ARG A 289 13.50 5.93 -10.84
C ARG A 289 12.57 4.83 -10.30
N ASP A 290 13.01 3.57 -10.41
CA ASP A 290 12.31 2.42 -9.83
C ASP A 290 12.79 2.10 -8.40
N GLY A 291 12.04 1.31 -7.64
CA GLY A 291 12.34 0.93 -6.26
C GLY A 291 11.96 2.00 -5.22
N PHE A 292 12.35 1.76 -3.97
CA PHE A 292 12.00 2.59 -2.80
C PHE A 292 13.25 3.19 -2.13
N ASP A 293 13.06 4.19 -1.27
CA ASP A 293 14.12 4.82 -0.48
C ASP A 293 13.87 4.59 1.02
N LEU A 294 14.92 4.18 1.75
CA LEU A 294 14.82 3.85 3.17
C LEU A 294 14.42 5.06 4.02
N GLY A 295 14.97 6.23 3.74
CA GLY A 295 14.69 7.46 4.47
C GLY A 295 13.24 7.89 4.30
N ASN A 296 12.75 7.86 3.06
CA ASN A 296 11.34 8.16 2.78
C ASN A 296 10.42 7.14 3.46
N ALA A 297 10.67 5.84 3.26
CA ALA A 297 9.82 4.77 3.79
C ALA A 297 9.74 4.80 5.32
N LYS A 298 10.86 5.10 6.01
CA LYS A 298 10.89 5.25 7.47
C LYS A 298 9.85 6.27 7.95
N ASN A 299 9.77 7.43 7.28
CA ASN A 299 8.90 8.51 7.71
C ASN A 299 7.43 8.27 7.29
N ILE A 300 7.21 7.62 6.14
CA ILE A 300 5.86 7.27 5.66
C ILE A 300 5.18 6.26 6.58
N LEU A 301 5.93 5.31 7.14
CA LEU A 301 5.40 4.33 8.10
C LEU A 301 4.72 4.98 9.31
N GLU A 302 5.11 6.21 9.67
CA GLU A 302 4.53 6.95 10.80
C GLU A 302 3.12 7.53 10.50
N SER A 303 2.64 7.45 9.25
CA SER A 303 1.32 7.97 8.87
C SER A 303 0.15 7.27 9.58
N ALA A 304 0.36 6.06 10.08
CA ALA A 304 -0.66 5.26 10.79
C ALA A 304 -0.32 5.05 12.27
N ARG A 305 0.52 5.91 12.86
CA ARG A 305 0.86 5.82 14.29
C ARG A 305 -0.38 5.97 15.16
N PHE A 306 -0.45 5.17 16.22
CA PHE A 306 -1.53 5.27 17.20
C PHE A 306 -1.18 6.29 18.27
N THR A 307 0.05 6.19 18.76
CA THR A 307 0.62 7.12 19.73
C THR A 307 1.21 8.31 18.97
N SER A 308 0.81 9.53 19.34
CA SER A 308 1.60 10.70 18.98
C SER A 308 2.84 10.64 19.86
N ASP A 309 4.03 10.49 19.27
CA ASP A 309 5.27 10.66 20.02
C ASP A 309 5.19 11.94 20.87
N VAL A 310 5.57 11.81 22.14
CA VAL A 310 5.71 12.90 23.12
C VAL A 310 6.79 13.88 22.65
#